data_AF-A0A519JMZ6-F1
#
_entry.id   AF-A0A519JMZ6-F1
#
_cell.length_a   1.000
_cell.length_b   1.000
_cell.length_c   1.000
_cell.angle_alpha   90.00
_cell.angle_beta   90.00
_cell.angle_gamma   90.00
#
_symmetry.space_group_name_H-M   'P 1'
#
loop_
_entity.id
_entity.type
_entity.pdbx_description
1 polymer ?
#
loop_
_entity_poly.entity_id
_entity_poly.type
_entity_poly.pdbx_seq_one_letter_code
_entity_poly.pdbx_strand_id
1 'polypeptide(L)' 'ISMVVVILFAATLGTVVPLILNKNKIDPAIATGPFITTTNDVFGIMIYFWIARMILGI' A
#
# COMPACT_ATOMS: atom_id res chain seq x y z
N ILE A 1 12.59 6.42 -8.56
CA ILE A 1 11.20 6.78 -8.96
C ILE A 1 10.19 5.88 -8.25
N SER A 2 10.18 4.57 -8.51
CA SER A 2 9.22 3.64 -7.87
C SER A 2 9.20 3.72 -6.34
N MET A 3 10.34 3.66 -5.65
CA MET A 3 10.38 3.72 -4.17
C MET A 3 9.76 5.01 -3.60
N VAL A 4 9.93 6.15 -4.26
CA VAL A 4 9.32 7.41 -3.81
C VAL A 4 7.79 7.32 -3.91
N VAL A 5 7.26 6.78 -5.01
CA VAL A 5 5.82 6.60 -5.22
C VAL A 5 5.26 5.60 -4.22
N VAL A 6 5.95 4.49 -3.98
CA VAL A 6 5.53 3.46 -3.01
C VAL A 6 5.51 4.01 -1.60
N ILE A 7 6.51 4.79 -1.17
CA ILE A 7 6.54 5.39 0.17
C ILE A 7 5.38 6.38 0.36
N LEU A 8 5.09 7.22 -0.64
CA LEU A 8 3.95 8.14 -0.60
C LEU A 8 2.61 7.37 -0.50
N PHE A 9 2.48 6.27 -1.23
CA PHE A 9 1.30 5.40 -1.17
C PHE A 9 1.20 4.64 0.17
N ALA A 10 2.32 4.18 0.72
CA ALA A 10 2.34 3.51 2.02
C ALA A 10 1.94 4.46 3.16
N ALA A 11 2.35 5.73 3.09
CA ALA A 11 1.96 6.74 4.07
C ALA A 11 0.44 7.00 4.07
N THR A 12 -0.21 6.98 2.91
CA THR A 12 -1.68 7.10 2.85
C THR A 12 -2.37 5.84 3.37
N LEU A 13 -1.89 4.65 3.02
CA LEU A 13 -2.41 3.39 3.58
C LEU A 13 -2.31 3.32 5.10
N GLY A 14 -1.25 3.86 5.69
CA GLY A 14 -1.07 3.91 7.15
C GLY A 14 -2.19 4.64 7.90
N THR A 15 -2.93 5.53 7.23
CA THR A 15 -4.09 6.22 7.81
C THR A 15 -5.42 5.64 7.33
N VAL A 16 -5.51 5.27 6.05
CA VAL A 16 -6.74 4.76 5.43
C VAL A 16 -7.10 3.36 5.92
N VAL A 17 -6.13 2.46 6.06
CA VAL A 17 -6.37 1.06 6.46
C VAL A 17 -6.98 0.96 7.87
N PRO A 18 -6.42 1.60 8.92
CA PRO A 18 -7.04 1.60 10.24
C PRO A 18 -8.47 2.17 10.25
N LEU A 19 -8.72 3.24 9.48
CA LEU A 19 -10.05 3.86 9.36
C LEU A 19 -11.08 2.92 8.72
N ILE A 20 -10.71 2.23 7.66
CA ILE A 20 -11.59 1.25 6.99
C ILE A 20 -11.89 0.08 7.91
N LEU A 21 -10.87 -0.45 8.59
CA LEU A 21 -11.04 -1.56 9.53
C LEU A 21 -12.00 -1.18 10.67
N ASN A 22 -11.81 -0.01 11.28
CA ASN A 22 -12.69 0.49 12.34
C ASN A 22 -14.14 0.68 11.84
N LYS A 23 -14.31 1.24 10.62
CA LYS A 23 -15.64 1.42 10.01
C LYS A 23 -16.34 0.08 9.75
N ASN A 24 -15.59 -0.98 9.48
CA ASN A 24 -16.10 -2.34 9.29
C ASN A 24 -16.24 -3.12 10.61
N LYS A 25 -16.11 -2.47 11.77
CA LYS A 25 -16.15 -3.10 13.11
C LYS A 25 -15.04 -4.14 13.34
N ILE A 26 -13.93 -4.01 12.62
CA ILE A 26 -12.72 -4.83 12.82
C ILE A 26 -11.75 -4.04 13.70
N ASP A 27 -11.21 -4.67 14.73
CA ASP A 27 -10.24 -4.03 15.61
C ASP A 27 -8.95 -3.65 14.84
N PRO A 28 -8.66 -2.35 14.65
CA PRO A 28 -7.49 -1.92 13.93
C PRO A 28 -6.19 -2.32 14.63
N ALA A 29 -6.16 -2.42 15.97
CA ALA A 29 -4.93 -2.72 16.71
C ALA A 29 -4.35 -4.11 16.36
N ILE A 30 -5.22 -5.04 15.98
CA ILE A 30 -4.84 -6.42 15.64
C ILE A 30 -4.65 -6.58 14.12
N ALA A 31 -5.51 -5.95 13.32
CA ALA A 31 -5.54 -6.16 11.87
C ALA A 31 -4.61 -5.21 11.08
N THR A 32 -4.31 -4.00 11.56
CA THR A 32 -3.55 -3.01 10.77
C THR A 32 -2.15 -3.48 10.38
N GLY A 33 -1.43 -4.17 11.27
CA GLY A 33 -0.09 -4.68 10.96
C GLY A 33 -0.08 -5.59 9.73
N PRO A 34 -0.80 -6.74 9.77
CA PRO A 34 -0.90 -7.66 8.63
C PRO A 34 -1.48 -7.01 7.37
N PHE A 35 -2.48 -6.14 7.49
CA PHE A 35 -3.09 -5.50 6.32
C PHE A 35 -2.17 -4.47 5.66
N ILE A 36 -1.47 -3.64 6.44
CA ILE A 36 -0.57 -2.61 5.89
C ILE A 36 0.59 -3.27 5.17
N THR A 37 1.25 -4.28 5.77
CA THR A 37 2.40 -4.94 5.14
C THR A 37 2.01 -5.67 3.86
N THR A 38 0.96 -6.50 3.90
CA THR A 38 0.50 -7.25 2.72
C THR A 38 0.03 -6.34 1.58
N THR A 39 -0.73 -5.29 1.91
CA THR A 39 -1.17 -4.30 0.93
C THR A 39 0.02 -3.57 0.32
N ASN A 40 0.98 -3.16 1.15
CA ASN A 40 2.19 -2.51 0.66
C ASN A 40 3.05 -3.42 -0.23
N ASP A 41 3.16 -4.72 0.07
CA ASP A 41 3.90 -5.67 -0.78
C ASP A 41 3.24 -5.82 -2.16
N VAL A 42 1.92 -5.99 -2.18
CA VAL A 42 1.13 -6.16 -3.40
C VAL A 42 1.16 -4.90 -4.27
N PHE A 43 0.86 -3.73 -3.70
CA PHE A 43 0.90 -2.46 -4.45
C PHE A 43 2.33 -2.02 -4.78
N GLY A 44 3.30 -2.32 -3.91
CA GLY A 44 4.71 -2.01 -4.14
C GLY A 44 5.22 -2.67 -5.41
N ILE A 45 4.95 -3.96 -5.58
CA ILE A 45 5.31 -4.72 -6.79
C ILE A 45 4.55 -4.19 -8.01
N MET A 46 3.25 -3.93 -7.89
CA MET A 46 2.46 -3.39 -9.01
C MET A 46 2.97 -2.03 -9.48
N ILE A 47 3.22 -1.10 -8.55
CA ILE A 47 3.76 0.25 -8.85
C ILE A 47 5.16 0.13 -9.45
N TYR A 48 6.00 -0.77 -8.92
CA TYR A 48 7.33 -1.02 -9.47
C TYR A 48 7.26 -1.46 -10.93
N PHE A 49 6.51 -2.51 -11.23
CA PHE A 49 6.40 -3.02 -12.59
C PHE A 49 5.68 -2.06 -13.52
N TRP A 50 4.70 -1.29 -13.04
CA TRP A 50 4.02 -0.28 -13.84
C TRP A 50 4.97 0.86 -14.24
N ILE A 51 5.79 1.35 -13.32
CA ILE A 51 6.80 2.36 -13.62
C ILE A 51 7.90 1.79 -14.51
N ALA A 52 8.36 0.56 -14.25
CA ALA A 52 9.32 -0.12 -15.10
C ALA A 52 8.79 -0.24 -16.54
N ARG A 53 7.52 -0.62 -16.67
CA ARG A 53 6.80 -0.70 -17.94
C ARG A 53 6.79 0.64 -18.68
N MET A 54 6.40 1.73 -18.01
CA MET A 54 6.39 3.07 -18.59
C MET A 54 7.79 3.56 -19.02
N ILE A 55 8.82 3.24 -18.25
CA ILE A 55 10.21 3.64 -18.56
C ILE A 55 10.78 2.81 -19.71
N LEU A 56 10.50 1.50 -19.73
CA LEU A 56 11.00 0.58 -20.75
C LEU A 56 10.17 0.62 -22.05
N GLY A 57 8.98 1.23 -22.03
CA GLY A 57 8.14 1.43 -23.21
C GLY A 57 7.45 0.15 -23.73
N ILE A 58 7.28 -0.84 -22.85
CA ILE A 58 6.55 -2.11 -23.11
C ILE A 58 5.15 -2.06 -22.49
#